data_AF-A0A660M2I6-F1
#
_entry.id   AF-A0A660M2I6-F1
#
_cell.length_a   1.000
_cell.length_b   1.000
_cell.length_c   1.000
_cell.angle_alpha   90.00
_cell.angle_beta   90.00
_cell.angle_gamma   90.00
#
_symmetry.space_group_name_H-M   'P 1'
#
loop_
_entity.id
_entity.type
_entity.pdbx_description
1 polymer ?
#
loop_
_entity_poly.entity_id
_entity_poly.type
_entity_poly.pdbx_seq_one_letter_code
_entity_poly.pdbx_strand_id
1 'polypeptide(L)'
;MINKKRFEGFTLPTVLIASLVLLGLLSSALLLSTSASNALKEQYYSQLAREAAEAGAARLAHCIRRDYFDTTKTVRPNTNCLGGVVAAPDHILKGPNYTTTFEAKYVSSGLARVTESVGMINLRRKDGSIYKTYSYVSRQQVSQEVDPSGSRASKRWWYFGNNARVDFGTGGTTVSPSLATPSRPISAEGITTVSGRDGNLKFISDGLNIWDKNGNVMPTRSGAANFNSNCDYPTGTPFPFSPLGQGLCGSVTGTQAVASFPINREETRFIVVSNTVNAQDNKKYGTLYWSLIDFAVPGYPDGVITLKNAAVAPGGMKEYASEALNARPNAVGNGGIIYTYRPNAPNALYAFGIWTLNNGSNIISGQHPNMSGNTKPIQFAYKEFTSANGRSAMCGSDAIAFKTTSFGSINFNDSYTKLVVMMGGSDKCPQERRAGSIQVFDISAGDNDMRQMNYWSVNNGTENRGVGYAADFSPSSRYIYTSSIYPGRLFRYDLSSGNNATIKNSERFIGKTNCAEHPGAGIAGGSCRVTSYHISEEGGGQVLRGPDGKMYVADRSAPWISVVDHPDASSGATSAQTAVNVGWRYGGLPLPGGALSYYGLPQMVSLYNPRFIQY
;
A
#
# COMPACT_ATOMS: atom_id res chain seq x y z
N MET A 1 -7.20 111.06 -4.25
CA MET A 1 -7.65 109.79 -4.85
C MET A 1 -6.43 108.97 -5.28
N ILE A 2 -6.39 107.70 -4.86
CA ILE A 2 -5.74 106.52 -5.49
C ILE A 2 -4.19 106.54 -5.53
N ASN A 3 -3.45 105.89 -4.61
CA ASN A 3 -3.28 104.45 -4.29
C ASN A 3 -2.40 103.67 -5.29
N LYS A 4 -1.14 103.39 -4.91
CA LYS A 4 -0.47 102.06 -4.91
C LYS A 4 1.06 102.22 -4.84
N LYS A 5 1.64 101.87 -3.68
CA LYS A 5 3.06 101.46 -3.62
C LYS A 5 3.19 100.12 -4.36
N ARG A 6 3.98 100.06 -5.44
CA ARG A 6 4.43 98.80 -6.05
C ARG A 6 5.59 98.26 -5.20
N PHE A 7 5.39 97.09 -4.59
CA PHE A 7 6.46 96.24 -4.10
C PHE A 7 7.16 95.60 -5.30
N GLU A 8 8.46 95.86 -5.49
CA GLU A 8 9.31 95.06 -6.39
C GLU A 8 9.68 93.76 -5.66
N GLY A 9 9.29 92.63 -6.25
CA GLY A 9 9.23 91.33 -5.58
C GLY A 9 10.56 90.56 -5.53
N PHE A 10 10.96 90.20 -4.31
CA PHE A 10 11.41 88.87 -3.82
C PHE A 10 11.82 87.73 -4.80
N THR A 11 12.61 87.97 -5.85
CA THR A 11 13.12 86.90 -6.74
C THR A 11 14.25 86.06 -6.12
N LEU A 12 15.13 86.66 -5.33
CA LEU A 12 16.28 85.94 -4.75
C LEU A 12 15.86 84.87 -3.72
N PRO A 13 14.94 85.14 -2.77
CA PRO A 13 14.52 84.13 -1.80
C PRO A 13 13.68 83.03 -2.44
N THR A 14 12.87 83.33 -3.45
CA THR A 14 12.08 82.31 -4.17
C THR A 14 12.96 81.39 -5.02
N VAL A 15 13.99 81.91 -5.70
CA VAL A 15 14.96 81.09 -6.44
C VAL A 15 15.79 80.21 -5.48
N LEU A 16 16.19 80.74 -4.33
CA LEU A 16 16.90 79.96 -3.30
C LEU A 16 16.01 78.85 -2.70
N ILE A 17 14.76 79.17 -2.37
CA ILE A 17 13.80 78.19 -1.86
C ILE A 17 13.49 77.13 -2.91
N ALA A 18 13.23 77.52 -4.17
CA ALA A 18 12.97 76.58 -5.26
C ALA A 18 14.19 75.67 -5.53
N SER A 19 15.41 76.21 -5.48
CA SER A 19 16.64 75.43 -5.65
C SER A 19 16.88 74.46 -4.49
N LEU A 20 16.63 74.88 -3.25
CA LEU A 20 16.68 74.02 -2.06
C LEU A 20 15.64 72.90 -2.11
N VAL A 21 14.42 73.23 -2.53
CA VAL A 21 13.35 72.24 -2.73
C VAL A 21 13.72 71.25 -3.82
N LEU A 22 14.22 71.72 -4.97
CA LEU A 22 14.63 70.84 -6.08
C LEU A 22 15.79 69.92 -5.68
N LEU A 23 16.80 70.45 -4.99
CA LEU A 23 17.93 69.67 -4.47
C LEU A 23 17.48 68.65 -3.42
N GLY A 24 16.54 69.03 -2.55
CA GLY A 24 15.91 68.14 -1.57
C GLY A 24 15.08 67.02 -2.21
N LEU A 25 14.40 67.31 -3.32
CA LEU A 25 13.67 66.30 -4.10
C LEU A 25 14.63 65.34 -4.81
N LEU A 26 15.71 65.84 -5.39
CA LEU A 26 16.75 65.04 -6.05
C LEU A 26 17.47 64.10 -5.07
N SER A 27 17.83 64.58 -3.88
CA SER A 27 18.45 63.75 -2.85
C SER A 27 17.49 62.66 -2.35
N SER A 28 16.22 63.00 -2.16
CA SER A 28 15.17 62.04 -1.79
C SER A 28 14.96 60.97 -2.87
N ALA A 29 14.94 61.36 -4.15
CA ALA A 29 14.83 60.43 -5.28
C ALA A 29 16.03 59.48 -5.38
N LEU A 30 17.26 59.98 -5.15
CA LEU A 30 18.47 59.15 -5.15
C LEU A 30 18.47 58.14 -4.01
N LEU A 31 18.02 58.55 -2.82
CA LEU A 31 17.87 57.65 -1.67
C LEU A 31 16.85 56.54 -1.96
N LEU A 32 15.70 56.88 -2.55
CA LEU A 32 14.69 55.91 -2.97
C LEU A 32 15.20 54.95 -4.06
N SER A 33 15.94 55.45 -5.05
CA SER A 33 16.53 54.58 -6.09
C SER A 33 17.57 53.63 -5.51
N THR A 34 18.38 54.08 -4.56
CA THR A 34 19.42 53.26 -3.92
C THR A 34 18.79 52.20 -3.02
N SER A 35 17.77 52.57 -2.25
CA SER A 35 17.04 51.63 -1.40
C SER A 35 16.28 50.58 -2.22
N ALA A 36 15.63 50.98 -3.31
CA ALA A 36 14.96 50.06 -4.23
C ALA A 36 15.96 49.11 -4.91
N SER A 37 17.11 49.61 -5.36
CA SER A 37 18.18 48.79 -5.95
C SER A 37 18.70 47.76 -4.94
N ASN A 38 18.91 48.16 -3.68
CA ASN A 38 19.34 47.25 -2.63
C ASN A 38 18.26 46.22 -2.31
N ALA A 39 16.99 46.62 -2.18
CA ALA A 39 15.88 45.72 -1.92
C ALA A 39 15.73 44.66 -3.04
N LEU A 40 15.84 45.06 -4.31
CA LEU A 40 15.81 44.14 -5.44
C LEU A 40 16.98 43.15 -5.41
N LYS A 41 18.19 43.60 -5.05
CA LYS A 41 19.35 42.71 -4.88
C LYS A 41 19.14 41.72 -3.73
N GLU A 42 18.60 42.19 -2.60
CA GLU A 42 18.30 41.31 -1.46
C GLU A 42 17.23 40.28 -1.81
N GLN A 43 16.18 40.68 -2.52
CA GLN A 43 15.14 39.77 -3.02
C GLN A 43 15.72 38.74 -4.00
N TYR A 44 16.55 39.17 -4.95
CA TYR A 44 17.20 38.30 -5.92
C TYR A 44 18.10 37.25 -5.24
N TYR A 45 18.97 37.66 -4.31
CA TYR A 45 19.85 36.73 -3.61
C TYR A 45 19.08 35.79 -2.66
N SER A 46 18.01 36.28 -2.04
CA SER A 46 17.12 35.44 -1.23
C SER A 46 16.41 34.39 -2.08
N GLN A 47 15.99 34.74 -3.29
CA GLN A 47 15.41 33.78 -4.24
C GLN A 47 16.43 32.72 -4.68
N LEU A 48 17.66 33.11 -5.01
CA LEU A 48 18.72 32.14 -5.36
C LEU A 48 19.07 31.21 -4.19
N ALA A 49 19.09 31.72 -2.95
CA ALA A 49 19.29 30.89 -1.76
C ALA A 49 18.15 29.88 -1.59
N ARG A 50 16.90 30.30 -1.85
CA ARG A 50 15.72 29.43 -1.83
C ARG A 50 15.79 28.33 -2.90
N GLU A 51 16.09 28.67 -4.14
CA GLU A 51 16.25 27.70 -5.23
C GLU A 51 17.36 26.68 -4.93
N ALA A 52 18.47 27.13 -4.34
CA ALA A 52 19.53 26.24 -3.87
C ALA A 52 19.05 25.30 -2.75
N ALA A 53 18.23 25.79 -1.83
CA ALA A 53 17.64 24.98 -0.76
C ALA A 53 16.69 23.91 -1.35
N GLU A 54 15.86 24.30 -2.32
CA GLU A 54 14.94 23.40 -3.03
C GLU A 54 15.70 22.31 -3.81
N ALA A 55 16.82 22.64 -4.45
CA ALA A 55 17.69 21.67 -5.11
C ALA A 55 18.30 20.65 -4.12
N GLY A 56 18.77 21.11 -2.96
CA GLY A 56 19.27 20.23 -1.91
C GLY A 56 18.19 19.31 -1.33
N ALA A 57 16.99 19.83 -1.17
CA ALA A 57 15.85 19.08 -0.70
C ALA A 57 15.43 17.99 -1.72
N ALA A 58 15.41 18.33 -3.02
CA ALA A 58 15.18 17.37 -4.10
C ALA A 58 16.26 16.29 -4.17
N ARG A 59 17.53 16.65 -3.96
CA ARG A 59 18.65 15.70 -3.91
C ARG A 59 18.50 14.73 -2.73
N LEU A 60 18.22 15.24 -1.54
CA LEU A 60 18.02 14.40 -0.37
C LEU A 60 16.81 13.49 -0.56
N ALA A 61 15.70 14.04 -1.09
CA ALA A 61 14.52 13.25 -1.46
C ALA A 61 14.89 12.09 -2.38
N HIS A 62 15.70 12.33 -3.41
CA HIS A 62 16.23 11.28 -4.30
C HIS A 62 17.04 10.20 -3.56
N CYS A 63 17.86 10.59 -2.59
CA CYS A 63 18.63 9.67 -1.75
C CYS A 63 17.73 8.79 -0.86
N ILE A 64 16.75 9.39 -0.17
CA ILE A 64 15.77 8.67 0.66
C ILE A 64 15.00 7.69 -0.21
N ARG A 65 14.55 8.17 -1.37
CA ARG A 65 13.77 7.41 -2.36
C ARG A 65 14.48 6.15 -2.86
N ARG A 66 15.81 6.12 -2.81
CA ARG A 66 16.65 4.99 -3.23
C ARG A 66 17.09 4.08 -2.09
N ASP A 67 16.72 4.41 -0.85
CA ASP A 67 17.26 3.80 0.36
C ASP A 67 18.80 3.79 0.39
N TYR A 68 19.38 4.84 -0.19
CA TYR A 68 20.82 5.02 -0.29
C TYR A 68 21.12 6.33 0.40
N PHE A 69 21.20 6.34 1.73
CA PHE A 69 21.48 7.53 2.52
C PHE A 69 22.08 7.18 3.88
N ASP A 70 22.81 8.10 4.48
CA ASP A 70 23.30 8.01 5.85
C ASP A 70 22.74 9.21 6.64
N THR A 71 21.96 8.92 7.68
CA THR A 71 21.28 9.95 8.49
C THR A 71 22.26 10.82 9.27
N THR A 72 23.51 10.37 9.45
CA THR A 72 24.57 11.11 10.14
C THR A 72 25.37 12.02 9.21
N LYS A 73 25.16 11.90 7.89
CA LYS A 73 25.95 12.60 6.88
C LYS A 73 25.16 13.72 6.23
N THR A 74 25.89 14.77 5.85
CA THR A 74 25.34 15.90 5.10
C THR A 74 25.55 15.68 3.61
N VAL A 75 24.49 15.85 2.84
CA VAL A 75 24.53 15.82 1.38
C VAL A 75 24.75 17.24 0.86
N ARG A 76 25.76 17.38 0.01
CA ARG A 76 26.23 18.58 -0.70
C ARG A 76 26.25 18.33 -2.22
N PRO A 77 26.36 19.37 -3.07
CA PRO A 77 26.46 19.21 -4.53
C PRO A 77 27.53 18.20 -4.98
N ASN A 78 28.69 18.19 -4.32
CA ASN A 78 29.82 17.32 -4.61
C ASN A 78 29.84 16.02 -3.80
N THR A 79 28.70 15.55 -3.29
CA THR A 79 28.63 14.29 -2.53
C THR A 79 27.63 13.32 -3.13
N ASN A 80 27.90 12.03 -2.91
CA ASN A 80 26.90 10.99 -3.06
C ASN A 80 25.92 11.02 -1.88
N CYS A 81 24.90 10.19 -1.92
CA CYS A 81 23.88 10.20 -0.89
C CYS A 81 24.33 9.66 0.49
N LEU A 82 25.50 9.00 0.56
CA LEU A 82 26.13 8.60 1.82
C LEU A 82 27.06 9.71 2.36
N GLY A 83 27.05 10.90 1.76
CA GLY A 83 27.92 12.02 2.12
C GLY A 83 29.38 11.86 1.71
N GLY A 84 29.73 10.82 0.93
CA GLY A 84 31.06 10.65 0.36
C GLY A 84 31.29 11.62 -0.79
N VAL A 85 32.45 12.28 -0.83
CA VAL A 85 32.80 13.24 -1.89
C VAL A 85 32.93 12.51 -3.23
N VAL A 86 32.32 13.07 -4.28
CA VAL A 86 32.41 12.59 -5.66
C VAL A 86 33.02 13.67 -6.55
N ALA A 87 33.52 13.26 -7.72
CA ALA A 87 34.05 14.18 -8.74
C ALA A 87 32.91 15.01 -9.36
N ALA A 88 32.45 16.04 -8.64
CA ALA A 88 31.44 17.00 -9.05
C ALA A 88 31.72 18.37 -8.40
N PRO A 89 31.21 19.47 -8.97
CA PRO A 89 31.36 20.80 -8.37
C PRO A 89 30.73 20.89 -6.97
N ASP A 90 31.33 21.68 -6.08
CA ASP A 90 30.85 21.99 -4.73
C ASP A 90 29.73 23.03 -4.68
N HIS A 91 29.31 23.51 -5.85
CA HIS A 91 28.32 24.56 -6.07
C HIS A 91 27.29 24.14 -7.11
N ILE A 92 26.11 24.75 -7.07
CA ILE A 92 25.07 24.57 -8.08
C ILE A 92 25.29 25.56 -9.23
N LEU A 93 25.48 26.83 -8.89
CA LEU A 93 25.78 27.91 -9.84
C LEU A 93 26.96 28.73 -9.34
N LYS A 94 27.82 29.16 -10.27
CA LYS A 94 28.93 30.06 -10.01
C LYS A 94 28.91 31.22 -10.99
N GLY A 95 28.65 32.40 -10.46
CA GLY A 95 28.78 33.67 -11.18
C GLY A 95 30.15 34.31 -10.95
N PRO A 96 30.40 35.48 -11.55
CA PRO A 96 31.67 36.20 -11.40
C PRO A 96 31.94 36.63 -9.95
N ASN A 97 30.89 36.98 -9.20
CA ASN A 97 30.99 37.50 -7.83
C ASN A 97 30.17 36.69 -6.82
N TYR A 98 29.69 35.50 -7.18
CA TYR A 98 28.90 34.67 -6.25
C TYR A 98 28.98 33.18 -6.57
N THR A 99 28.74 32.35 -5.56
CA THR A 99 28.58 30.90 -5.69
C THR A 99 27.39 30.44 -4.87
N THR A 100 26.53 29.61 -5.45
CA THR A 100 25.40 28.98 -4.75
C THR A 100 25.73 27.54 -4.39
N THR A 101 25.28 27.07 -3.22
CA THR A 101 25.47 25.70 -2.77
C THR A 101 24.34 25.32 -1.81
N PHE A 102 24.30 24.06 -1.37
CA PHE A 102 23.37 23.61 -0.34
C PHE A 102 24.02 22.64 0.63
N GLU A 103 23.45 22.55 1.82
CA GLU A 103 23.70 21.50 2.79
C GLU A 103 22.36 20.88 3.19
N ALA A 104 22.16 19.61 2.85
CA ALA A 104 20.94 18.87 3.16
C ALA A 104 21.24 17.74 4.15
N LYS A 105 20.46 17.65 5.22
CA LYS A 105 20.65 16.69 6.31
C LYS A 105 19.32 16.14 6.83
N TYR A 106 19.42 15.00 7.52
CA TYR A 106 18.34 14.48 8.35
C TYR A 106 18.32 15.19 9.70
N VAL A 107 17.14 15.59 10.17
CA VAL A 107 16.99 16.34 11.43
C VAL A 107 16.23 15.55 12.49
N SER A 108 15.35 14.62 12.09
CA SER A 108 14.71 13.71 13.05
C SER A 108 14.44 12.32 12.46
N SER A 109 14.44 11.32 13.34
CA SER A 109 14.08 9.92 13.07
C SER A 109 12.68 9.55 13.61
N GLY A 110 11.85 10.54 13.96
CA GLY A 110 10.49 10.32 14.46
C GLY A 110 9.49 9.87 13.38
N LEU A 111 8.20 9.80 13.74
CA LEU A 111 7.07 9.36 12.88
C LEU A 111 6.99 10.11 11.53
N ALA A 112 7.39 11.38 11.53
CA ALA A 112 7.62 12.20 10.35
C ALA A 112 9.13 12.24 10.13
N ARG A 113 9.64 11.62 9.05
CA ARG A 113 11.07 11.79 8.71
C ARG A 113 11.25 13.24 8.26
N VAL A 114 11.84 14.07 9.10
CA VAL A 114 12.08 15.48 8.79
C VAL A 114 13.49 15.65 8.26
N THR A 115 13.59 16.37 7.16
CA THR A 115 14.85 16.76 6.54
C THR A 115 14.92 18.26 6.38
N GLU A 116 16.13 18.78 6.47
CA GLU A 116 16.41 20.20 6.34
C GLU A 116 17.45 20.39 5.24
N SER A 117 17.17 21.30 4.32
CA SER A 117 18.08 21.75 3.28
C SER A 117 18.33 23.23 3.46
N VAL A 118 19.58 23.59 3.70
CA VAL A 118 20.02 24.99 3.80
C VAL A 118 20.68 25.36 2.48
N GLY A 119 19.97 26.15 1.68
CA GLY A 119 20.52 26.75 0.46
C GLY A 119 21.29 28.02 0.81
N MET A 120 22.45 28.20 0.20
CA MET A 120 23.35 29.32 0.48
C MET A 120 23.83 29.95 -0.81
N ILE A 121 23.91 31.28 -0.82
CA ILE A 121 24.66 32.04 -1.81
C ILE A 121 25.74 32.84 -1.11
N ASN A 122 26.98 32.59 -1.49
CA ASN A 122 28.16 33.26 -0.97
C ASN A 122 28.58 34.33 -1.98
N LEU A 123 28.45 35.61 -1.62
CA LEU A 123 28.95 36.72 -2.40
C LEU A 123 30.45 36.88 -2.17
N ARG A 124 31.21 36.98 -3.25
CA ARG A 124 32.66 36.96 -3.27
C ARG A 124 33.24 38.28 -3.73
N ARG A 125 34.35 38.68 -3.11
CA ARG A 125 35.20 39.76 -3.61
C ARG A 125 36.05 39.25 -4.79
N LYS A 126 36.74 40.16 -5.47
CA LYS A 126 37.65 39.81 -6.57
C LYS A 126 38.80 38.88 -6.15
N ASP A 127 39.18 38.92 -4.87
CA ASP A 127 40.19 38.03 -4.26
C ASP A 127 39.65 36.63 -3.92
N GLY A 128 38.36 36.37 -4.18
CA GLY A 128 37.69 35.10 -3.91
C GLY A 128 37.17 34.94 -2.48
N SER A 129 37.45 35.87 -1.56
CA SER A 129 36.94 35.86 -0.18
C SER A 129 35.43 36.11 -0.13
N ILE A 130 34.74 35.42 0.77
CA ILE A 130 33.30 35.60 0.98
C ILE A 130 33.11 36.84 1.87
N TYR A 131 32.24 37.76 1.47
CA TYR A 131 31.93 38.95 2.28
C TYR A 131 30.49 39.01 2.79
N LYS A 132 29.57 38.27 2.17
CA LYS A 132 28.18 38.14 2.61
C LYS A 132 27.61 36.80 2.16
N THR A 133 26.84 36.17 3.02
CA THR A 133 26.09 34.94 2.72
C THR A 133 24.61 35.21 2.93
N TYR A 134 23.79 34.86 1.95
CA TYR A 134 22.35 34.73 2.14
C TYR A 134 22.03 33.25 2.25
N SER A 135 21.18 32.89 3.21
CA SER A 135 20.75 31.52 3.43
C SER A 135 19.24 31.42 3.46
N TYR A 136 18.73 30.30 3.00
CA TYR A 136 17.33 29.93 3.11
C TYR A 136 17.23 28.49 3.61
N VAL A 137 16.38 28.27 4.60
CA VAL A 137 16.16 26.94 5.17
C VAL A 137 14.84 26.41 4.61
N SER A 138 14.90 25.33 3.86
CA SER A 138 13.73 24.55 3.45
C SER A 138 13.63 23.30 4.31
N ARG A 139 12.49 23.12 4.99
CA ARG A 139 12.19 21.88 5.71
C ARG A 139 11.24 21.04 4.88
N GLN A 140 11.49 19.74 4.89
CA GLN A 140 10.66 18.74 4.25
C GLN A 140 10.30 17.67 5.26
N GLN A 141 9.03 17.27 5.23
CA GLN A 141 8.56 16.08 5.88
C GLN A 141 8.34 15.02 4.82
N VAL A 142 9.00 13.87 4.96
CA VAL A 142 8.64 12.69 4.18
C VAL A 142 7.34 12.17 4.77
N SER A 143 6.27 12.33 4.02
CA SER A 143 5.00 11.73 4.36
C SER A 143 4.80 10.48 3.51
N GLN A 144 4.26 9.46 4.17
CA GLN A 144 3.55 8.42 3.48
C GLN A 144 2.26 9.05 2.89
N GLU A 145 2.29 9.46 1.62
CA GLU A 145 1.06 9.70 0.84
C GLU A 145 0.91 8.63 -0.25
N VAL A 146 -0.21 7.91 -0.23
CA VAL A 146 -0.65 7.04 -1.33
C VAL A 146 -0.91 7.96 -2.52
N ASP A 147 -0.36 7.69 -3.71
CA ASP A 147 -0.81 8.33 -4.97
C ASP A 147 -2.27 7.89 -5.19
N PRO A 148 -3.30 8.69 -4.84
CA PRO A 148 -4.65 8.15 -4.75
C PRO A 148 -5.19 7.82 -6.13
N SER A 149 -4.79 8.59 -7.14
CA SER A 149 -5.09 8.33 -8.55
C SER A 149 -4.42 7.06 -9.06
N GLY A 150 -3.10 6.93 -8.90
CA GLY A 150 -2.34 5.78 -9.37
C GLY A 150 -2.69 4.49 -8.61
N SER A 151 -2.92 4.59 -7.30
CA SER A 151 -3.38 3.48 -6.44
C SER A 151 -4.79 3.02 -6.82
N ARG A 152 -5.70 3.95 -7.13
CA ARG A 152 -7.04 3.61 -7.61
C ARG A 152 -6.99 2.95 -8.99
N ALA A 153 -6.18 3.50 -9.91
CA ALA A 153 -5.98 2.91 -11.23
C ALA A 153 -5.33 1.52 -11.17
N SER A 154 -4.39 1.28 -10.26
CA SER A 154 -3.72 -0.03 -10.12
C SER A 154 -4.63 -1.14 -9.60
N LYS A 155 -5.79 -0.78 -9.04
CA LYS A 155 -6.85 -1.69 -8.58
C LYS A 155 -7.95 -1.91 -9.64
N ARG A 156 -7.75 -1.42 -10.87
CA ARG A 156 -8.74 -1.45 -11.96
C ARG A 156 -9.24 -2.84 -12.31
N TRP A 157 -8.33 -3.80 -12.42
CA TRP A 157 -8.64 -5.13 -12.92
C TRP A 157 -8.85 -6.10 -11.77
N TRP A 158 -9.95 -6.82 -11.79
CA TRP A 158 -10.22 -7.89 -10.85
C TRP A 158 -10.39 -9.18 -11.62
N TYR A 159 -9.55 -10.17 -11.34
CA TYR A 159 -9.67 -11.54 -11.85
C TYR A 159 -9.82 -12.49 -10.67
N PHE A 160 -10.86 -13.32 -10.68
CA PHE A 160 -11.15 -14.24 -9.58
C PHE A 160 -12.08 -15.38 -10.00
N GLY A 161 -12.37 -16.29 -9.07
CA GLY A 161 -13.36 -17.35 -9.25
C GLY A 161 -13.06 -18.26 -10.43
N ASN A 162 -14.12 -18.67 -11.13
CA ASN A 162 -14.04 -19.39 -12.40
C ASN A 162 -14.32 -18.41 -13.54
N ASN A 163 -13.26 -17.91 -14.17
CA ASN A 163 -13.31 -16.95 -15.29
C ASN A 163 -14.03 -15.62 -14.96
N ALA A 164 -14.19 -15.26 -13.68
CA ALA A 164 -14.82 -14.02 -13.29
C ALA A 164 -13.84 -12.85 -13.46
N ARG A 165 -14.35 -11.76 -14.04
CA ARG A 165 -13.55 -10.58 -14.34
C ARG A 165 -14.37 -9.29 -14.31
N VAL A 166 -13.81 -8.28 -13.66
CA VAL A 166 -14.42 -6.96 -13.50
C VAL A 166 -13.39 -5.90 -13.88
N ASP A 167 -13.84 -4.91 -14.66
CA ASP A 167 -13.07 -3.74 -15.06
C ASP A 167 -13.66 -2.49 -14.40
N PHE A 168 -12.85 -1.80 -13.60
CA PHE A 168 -13.24 -0.55 -12.95
C PHE A 168 -12.97 0.72 -13.80
N GLY A 169 -12.56 0.54 -15.05
CA GLY A 169 -12.14 1.61 -15.96
C GLY A 169 -10.75 2.16 -15.64
N THR A 170 -10.15 2.89 -16.57
CA THR A 170 -8.76 3.41 -16.44
C THR A 170 -8.53 4.24 -15.19
N GLY A 171 -9.56 4.96 -14.73
CA GLY A 171 -9.51 5.74 -13.49
C GLY A 171 -9.92 4.98 -12.23
N GLY A 172 -10.38 3.73 -12.33
CA GLY A 172 -10.89 2.92 -11.21
C GLY A 172 -12.18 3.43 -10.56
N THR A 173 -12.99 4.21 -11.28
CA THR A 173 -14.22 4.86 -10.76
C THR A 173 -15.51 4.34 -11.38
N THR A 174 -15.41 3.50 -12.40
CA THR A 174 -16.55 2.84 -13.04
C THR A 174 -16.52 1.37 -12.64
N VAL A 175 -17.55 0.59 -12.95
CA VAL A 175 -17.50 -0.86 -12.76
C VAL A 175 -18.29 -1.54 -13.86
N SER A 176 -17.69 -2.53 -14.52
CA SER A 176 -18.34 -3.29 -15.57
C SER A 176 -17.82 -4.75 -15.60
N PRO A 177 -18.70 -5.73 -15.88
CA PRO A 177 -18.26 -7.08 -16.18
C PRO A 177 -17.48 -7.07 -17.50
N SER A 178 -16.27 -7.63 -17.52
CA SER A 178 -15.41 -7.58 -18.71
C SER A 178 -15.47 -8.86 -19.55
N LEU A 179 -15.55 -8.75 -20.87
CA LEU A 179 -15.43 -9.91 -21.77
C LEU A 179 -14.01 -10.10 -22.33
N ALA A 180 -13.07 -9.20 -22.03
CA ALA A 180 -11.72 -9.24 -22.57
C ALA A 180 -10.93 -10.47 -22.08
N THR A 181 -10.20 -11.09 -23.00
CA THR A 181 -9.38 -12.30 -22.82
C THR A 181 -8.05 -12.05 -22.08
N PRO A 182 -7.46 -13.12 -21.48
CA PRO A 182 -7.88 -14.52 -21.66
C PRO A 182 -8.58 -15.21 -20.51
N SER A 183 -9.24 -16.29 -20.91
CA SER A 183 -9.71 -17.38 -20.07
C SER A 183 -8.62 -17.89 -19.15
N ARG A 184 -9.00 -18.23 -17.92
CA ARG A 184 -8.22 -18.80 -16.80
C ARG A 184 -7.86 -17.76 -15.74
N PRO A 185 -8.79 -17.54 -14.80
CA PRO A 185 -8.54 -18.14 -13.49
C PRO A 185 -9.55 -19.24 -13.19
N ILE A 186 -9.05 -20.39 -12.76
CA ILE A 186 -9.82 -21.29 -11.90
C ILE A 186 -9.07 -21.22 -10.57
N SER A 187 -9.48 -20.29 -9.71
CA SER A 187 -9.08 -20.32 -8.31
C SER A 187 -10.34 -20.35 -7.48
N ALA A 188 -10.48 -21.37 -6.64
CA ALA A 188 -11.58 -21.41 -5.67
C ALA A 188 -11.45 -20.24 -4.68
N GLU A 189 -10.22 -19.76 -4.43
CA GLU A 189 -9.89 -18.82 -3.36
C GLU A 189 -8.79 -17.81 -3.77
N GLY A 190 -7.85 -17.52 -2.87
CA GLY A 190 -6.93 -16.39 -2.97
C GLY A 190 -6.16 -16.31 -4.28
N ILE A 191 -6.26 -15.15 -4.92
CA ILE A 191 -5.65 -14.84 -6.20
C ILE A 191 -5.19 -13.39 -6.15
N THR A 192 -4.03 -13.07 -6.72
CA THR A 192 -3.56 -11.68 -6.83
C THR A 192 -3.72 -11.19 -8.26
N THR A 193 -4.28 -9.98 -8.41
CA THR A 193 -4.29 -9.25 -9.69
C THR A 193 -3.36 -8.04 -9.59
N VAL A 194 -2.45 -7.89 -10.56
CA VAL A 194 -1.44 -6.82 -10.57
C VAL A 194 -1.63 -5.93 -11.79
N SER A 195 -1.92 -4.65 -11.55
CA SER A 195 -1.91 -3.61 -12.58
C SER A 195 -0.92 -2.51 -12.23
N GLY A 196 -0.40 -1.80 -13.23
CA GLY A 196 0.44 -0.61 -13.03
C GLY A 196 -0.39 0.63 -12.66
N ARG A 197 0.28 1.75 -12.40
CA ARG A 197 -0.39 3.06 -12.13
C ARG A 197 -1.17 3.62 -13.31
N ASP A 198 -0.91 3.13 -14.50
CA ASP A 198 -1.65 3.41 -15.73
C ASP A 198 -2.96 2.60 -15.82
N GLY A 199 -3.23 1.71 -14.85
CA GLY A 199 -4.36 0.79 -14.86
C GLY A 199 -4.22 -0.34 -15.88
N ASN A 200 -3.03 -0.55 -16.45
CA ASN A 200 -2.80 -1.67 -17.35
C ASN A 200 -2.46 -2.92 -16.54
N LEU A 201 -3.12 -4.03 -16.87
CA LEU A 201 -2.83 -5.34 -16.30
C LEU A 201 -1.36 -5.71 -16.60
N LYS A 202 -0.65 -6.19 -15.58
CA LYS A 202 0.70 -6.73 -15.70
C LYS A 202 0.68 -8.24 -15.68
N PHE A 203 0.10 -8.82 -14.63
CA PHE A 203 0.00 -10.26 -14.46
C PHE A 203 -1.06 -10.62 -13.40
N ILE A 204 -1.41 -11.91 -13.37
CA ILE A 204 -2.31 -12.54 -12.40
C ILE A 204 -1.57 -13.74 -11.82
N SER A 205 -1.79 -14.07 -10.55
CA SER A 205 -1.23 -15.28 -9.95
C SER A 205 -2.20 -15.88 -8.94
N ASP A 206 -2.26 -17.20 -8.89
CA ASP A 206 -2.92 -18.00 -7.83
C ASP A 206 -1.90 -18.55 -6.82
N GLY A 207 -0.63 -18.14 -6.92
CA GLY A 207 0.49 -18.65 -6.13
C GLY A 207 1.13 -19.94 -6.65
N LEU A 208 0.45 -20.67 -7.55
CA LEU A 208 0.98 -21.88 -8.21
C LEU A 208 1.45 -21.59 -9.63
N ASN A 209 0.81 -20.61 -10.24
CA ASN A 209 1.05 -20.14 -11.59
C ASN A 209 1.02 -18.61 -11.63
N ILE A 210 1.68 -18.06 -12.64
CA ILE A 210 1.69 -16.64 -12.96
C ILE A 210 1.35 -16.53 -14.44
N TRP A 211 0.32 -15.76 -14.75
CA TRP A 211 -0.12 -15.45 -16.11
C TRP A 211 0.18 -14.00 -16.45
N ASP A 212 0.69 -13.75 -17.64
CA ASP A 212 0.92 -12.40 -18.14
C ASP A 212 -0.41 -11.66 -18.43
N LYS A 213 -0.30 -10.40 -18.84
CA LYS A 213 -1.47 -9.56 -19.19
C LYS A 213 -2.31 -10.12 -20.35
N ASN A 214 -1.69 -10.96 -21.18
CA ASN A 214 -2.31 -11.65 -22.31
C ASN A 214 -2.72 -13.08 -21.89
N GLY A 215 -2.79 -13.37 -20.58
CA GLY A 215 -3.11 -14.62 -19.89
C GLY A 215 -2.37 -15.87 -20.37
N ASN A 216 -1.21 -15.70 -20.99
CA ASN A 216 -0.29 -16.80 -21.21
C ASN A 216 0.45 -17.11 -19.91
N VAL A 217 0.82 -18.36 -19.72
CA VAL A 217 1.69 -18.74 -18.60
C VAL A 217 3.03 -18.01 -18.75
N MET A 218 3.38 -17.20 -17.75
CA MET A 218 4.61 -16.40 -17.78
C MET A 218 5.84 -17.31 -17.87
N PRO A 219 6.76 -17.09 -18.81
CA PRO A 219 7.93 -17.95 -18.96
C PRO A 219 8.86 -17.85 -17.75
N THR A 220 9.58 -18.95 -17.49
CA THR A 220 10.73 -18.94 -16.57
C THR A 220 12.01 -18.77 -17.39
N ARG A 221 12.86 -17.82 -17.01
CA ARG A 221 14.14 -17.57 -17.70
C ARG A 221 15.01 -18.83 -17.62
N SER A 222 15.66 -19.19 -18.73
CA SER A 222 16.66 -20.26 -18.71
C SER A 222 17.76 -19.95 -17.67
N GLY A 223 18.07 -20.92 -16.81
CA GLY A 223 19.01 -20.76 -15.71
C GLY A 223 18.47 -19.98 -14.50
N ALA A 224 17.17 -19.65 -14.44
CA ALA A 224 16.57 -19.06 -13.24
C ALA A 224 16.78 -19.97 -12.03
N ALA A 225 17.26 -19.40 -10.93
CA ALA A 225 17.46 -20.13 -9.70
C ALA A 225 16.12 -20.62 -9.13
N ASN A 226 16.06 -21.89 -8.72
CA ASN A 226 14.95 -22.44 -7.95
C ASN A 226 15.47 -22.88 -6.58
N PHE A 227 15.12 -22.13 -5.53
CA PHE A 227 15.67 -22.34 -4.19
C PHE A 227 14.98 -23.46 -3.42
N ASN A 228 13.74 -23.80 -3.76
CA ASN A 228 13.04 -24.93 -3.17
C ASN A 228 12.12 -25.57 -4.22
N SER A 229 12.59 -26.65 -4.83
CA SER A 229 11.85 -27.36 -5.88
C SER A 229 10.74 -28.27 -5.35
N ASN A 230 10.72 -28.56 -4.04
CA ASN A 230 9.72 -29.44 -3.43
C ASN A 230 8.82 -28.70 -2.42
N CYS A 231 8.95 -27.39 -2.28
CA CYS A 231 8.08 -26.56 -1.44
C CYS A 231 7.96 -27.03 0.02
N ASP A 232 9.04 -27.60 0.56
CA ASP A 232 9.10 -28.24 1.88
C ASP A 232 8.18 -29.46 2.08
N TYR A 233 7.65 -30.02 0.99
CA TYR A 233 6.98 -31.31 1.05
C TYR A 233 8.01 -32.42 1.31
N PRO A 234 7.61 -33.52 1.97
CA PRO A 234 8.48 -34.68 2.15
C PRO A 234 9.05 -35.19 0.81
N THR A 235 10.30 -35.63 0.82
CA THR A 235 10.91 -36.24 -0.36
C THR A 235 10.11 -37.47 -0.80
N GLY A 236 9.82 -37.59 -2.10
CA GLY A 236 9.05 -38.70 -2.65
C GLY A 236 7.53 -38.54 -2.56
N THR A 237 7.00 -37.49 -1.92
CA THR A 237 5.59 -37.11 -2.07
C THR A 237 5.43 -36.17 -3.27
N PRO A 238 4.58 -36.48 -4.26
CA PRO A 238 4.30 -35.55 -5.34
C PRO A 238 3.76 -34.24 -4.77
N PHE A 239 4.44 -33.11 -5.04
CA PHE A 239 3.88 -31.79 -4.73
C PHE A 239 2.66 -31.57 -5.65
N PRO A 240 1.42 -31.57 -5.13
CA PRO A 240 0.28 -31.92 -5.98
C PRO A 240 -0.23 -30.82 -6.92
N PHE A 241 0.35 -29.61 -6.92
CA PHE A 241 -0.43 -28.44 -7.29
C PHE A 241 0.16 -27.48 -8.34
N SER A 242 1.26 -27.75 -9.03
CA SER A 242 1.63 -26.92 -10.21
C SER A 242 1.23 -27.62 -11.53
N PRO A 243 -0.06 -27.61 -11.93
CA PRO A 243 -0.53 -28.33 -13.11
C PRO A 243 0.03 -27.76 -14.42
N LEU A 244 0.60 -26.55 -14.42
CA LEU A 244 1.17 -25.90 -15.61
C LEU A 244 2.72 -25.94 -15.64
N GLY A 245 3.36 -26.61 -14.68
CA GLY A 245 4.80 -26.86 -14.71
C GLY A 245 5.71 -25.67 -14.38
N GLN A 246 5.16 -24.51 -13.97
CA GLN A 246 5.98 -23.40 -13.47
C GLN A 246 6.69 -23.75 -12.15
N GLY A 247 6.13 -24.67 -11.37
CA GLY A 247 6.76 -25.24 -10.17
C GLY A 247 6.89 -24.22 -9.04
N LEU A 248 5.90 -23.34 -8.86
CA LEU A 248 5.85 -22.39 -7.75
C LEU A 248 5.21 -23.01 -6.49
N CYS A 249 5.66 -22.56 -5.33
CA CYS A 249 5.21 -23.08 -4.02
C CYS A 249 3.99 -22.34 -3.47
N GLY A 250 2.83 -22.60 -4.06
CA GLY A 250 1.53 -22.06 -3.64
C GLY A 250 0.51 -23.13 -3.24
N SER A 251 -0.77 -22.75 -3.22
CA SER A 251 -1.90 -23.60 -2.87
C SER A 251 -3.18 -23.15 -3.60
N VAL A 252 -4.09 -24.08 -3.83
CA VAL A 252 -5.39 -23.83 -4.50
C VAL A 252 -6.52 -23.45 -3.55
N THR A 253 -6.35 -23.61 -2.23
CA THR A 253 -7.43 -23.44 -1.23
C THR A 253 -7.04 -22.53 -0.05
N GLY A 254 -6.07 -21.62 -0.25
CA GLY A 254 -5.78 -20.62 0.78
C GLY A 254 -6.73 -19.43 0.61
N THR A 255 -7.40 -19.00 1.68
CA THR A 255 -8.27 -17.81 1.68
C THR A 255 -7.58 -16.61 1.00
N GLN A 256 -6.29 -16.43 1.27
CA GLN A 256 -5.36 -15.54 0.57
C GLN A 256 -4.05 -16.31 0.29
N ALA A 257 -3.99 -17.01 -0.85
CA ALA A 257 -2.86 -17.87 -1.21
C ALA A 257 -1.62 -17.13 -1.75
N VAL A 258 -1.78 -15.88 -2.17
CA VAL A 258 -0.73 -15.12 -2.84
C VAL A 258 -0.86 -13.62 -2.56
N ALA A 259 0.29 -12.92 -2.50
CA ALA A 259 0.37 -11.47 -2.53
C ALA A 259 1.55 -11.03 -3.39
N SER A 260 1.51 -9.79 -3.86
CA SER A 260 2.59 -9.23 -4.66
C SER A 260 2.83 -7.75 -4.34
N PHE A 261 4.05 -7.30 -4.57
CA PHE A 261 4.46 -5.90 -4.47
C PHE A 261 5.65 -5.61 -5.37
N PRO A 262 5.77 -4.38 -5.90
CA PRO A 262 6.95 -3.97 -6.64
C PRO A 262 8.14 -3.79 -5.70
N ILE A 263 9.34 -3.94 -6.24
CA ILE A 263 10.60 -3.72 -5.50
C ILE A 263 11.45 -2.58 -6.10
N ASN A 264 10.94 -1.95 -7.14
CA ASN A 264 11.50 -0.75 -7.75
C ASN A 264 10.38 0.20 -8.19
N ARG A 265 10.72 1.47 -8.34
CA ARG A 265 9.77 2.55 -8.66
C ARG A 265 9.21 2.48 -10.06
N GLU A 266 10.00 1.96 -11.00
CA GLU A 266 9.59 1.81 -12.40
C GLU A 266 8.56 0.69 -12.55
N GLU A 267 8.27 -0.06 -11.48
CA GLU A 267 7.28 -1.15 -11.46
C GLU A 267 7.57 -2.15 -12.57
N THR A 268 8.87 -2.41 -12.79
CA THR A 268 9.36 -3.40 -13.73
C THR A 268 9.76 -4.69 -13.03
N ARG A 269 9.83 -4.71 -11.70
CA ARG A 269 10.22 -5.89 -10.91
C ARG A 269 9.24 -6.09 -9.77
N PHE A 270 8.73 -7.32 -9.66
CA PHE A 270 7.71 -7.68 -8.68
C PHE A 270 8.10 -8.94 -7.93
N ILE A 271 7.88 -8.91 -6.62
CA ILE A 271 7.91 -10.10 -5.78
C ILE A 271 6.51 -10.70 -5.79
N VAL A 272 6.43 -12.01 -6.00
CA VAL A 272 5.22 -12.81 -5.79
C VAL A 272 5.46 -13.72 -4.61
N VAL A 273 4.71 -13.50 -3.53
CA VAL A 273 4.75 -14.32 -2.31
C VAL A 273 3.60 -15.31 -2.36
N SER A 274 3.93 -16.60 -2.38
CA SER A 274 3.00 -17.72 -2.43
C SER A 274 2.99 -18.45 -1.10
N ASN A 275 1.84 -18.99 -0.71
CA ASN A 275 1.66 -19.72 0.53
C ASN A 275 1.28 -21.17 0.25
N THR A 276 2.00 -22.10 0.89
CA THR A 276 1.78 -23.54 0.70
C THR A 276 0.62 -24.11 1.53
N VAL A 277 -0.04 -23.29 2.35
CA VAL A 277 -1.15 -23.72 3.20
C VAL A 277 -2.30 -24.30 2.36
N ASN A 278 -2.70 -25.52 2.64
CA ASN A 278 -3.79 -26.19 1.94
C ASN A 278 -4.83 -26.69 2.94
N ALA A 279 -6.06 -26.21 2.82
CA ALA A 279 -7.18 -26.55 3.68
C ALA A 279 -7.56 -28.04 3.60
N GLN A 280 -7.24 -28.69 2.46
CA GLN A 280 -7.49 -30.11 2.18
C GLN A 280 -6.33 -31.03 2.60
N ASP A 281 -5.17 -30.48 3.01
CA ASP A 281 -4.05 -31.26 3.53
C ASP A 281 -4.13 -31.36 5.06
N ASN A 282 -4.09 -32.59 5.59
CA ASN A 282 -4.08 -32.86 7.04
C ASN A 282 -2.90 -32.21 7.78
N LYS A 283 -1.80 -31.89 7.08
CA LYS A 283 -0.59 -31.29 7.67
C LYS A 283 -0.54 -29.77 7.58
N LYS A 284 -1.35 -29.14 6.71
CA LYS A 284 -1.49 -27.68 6.52
C LYS A 284 -0.16 -26.92 6.63
N TYR A 285 0.80 -27.25 5.75
CA TYR A 285 2.12 -26.63 5.73
C TYR A 285 2.04 -25.14 5.36
N GLY A 286 1.86 -24.28 6.35
CA GLY A 286 1.85 -22.84 6.18
C GLY A 286 3.25 -22.26 6.02
N THR A 287 3.82 -22.28 4.82
CA THR A 287 5.15 -21.71 4.55
C THR A 287 5.06 -20.72 3.40
N LEU A 288 5.68 -19.55 3.56
CA LEU A 288 5.69 -18.53 2.51
C LEU A 288 6.98 -18.62 1.68
N TYR A 289 6.80 -18.60 0.37
CA TYR A 289 7.86 -18.55 -0.61
C TYR A 289 7.72 -17.32 -1.49
N TRP A 290 8.84 -16.78 -1.95
CA TRP A 290 8.82 -15.68 -2.89
C TRP A 290 9.54 -16.03 -4.19
N SER A 291 9.02 -15.45 -5.27
CA SER A 291 9.56 -15.54 -6.62
C SER A 291 9.68 -14.14 -7.21
N LEU A 292 10.61 -13.96 -8.16
CA LEU A 292 10.87 -12.67 -8.80
C LEU A 292 10.40 -12.68 -10.25
N ILE A 293 9.59 -11.68 -10.59
CA ILE A 293 9.26 -11.32 -11.97
C ILE A 293 10.07 -10.08 -12.36
N ASP A 294 10.63 -10.08 -13.58
CA ASP A 294 11.31 -8.93 -14.16
C ASP A 294 10.80 -8.65 -15.59
N PHE A 295 10.27 -7.44 -15.80
CA PHE A 295 9.80 -6.89 -17.07
C PHE A 295 10.89 -6.12 -17.84
N ALA A 296 12.07 -5.91 -17.23
CA ALA A 296 13.18 -5.20 -17.85
C ALA A 296 14.15 -6.14 -18.59
N VAL A 297 13.91 -7.46 -18.58
CA VAL A 297 14.77 -8.44 -19.27
C VAL A 297 14.53 -8.36 -20.79
N PRO A 298 15.57 -8.09 -21.61
CA PRO A 298 15.43 -8.08 -23.07
C PRO A 298 14.87 -9.40 -23.60
N GLY A 299 13.91 -9.31 -24.54
CA GLY A 299 13.23 -10.47 -25.12
C GLY A 299 11.97 -10.93 -24.37
N TYR A 300 11.65 -10.33 -23.21
CA TYR A 300 10.47 -10.68 -22.40
C TYR A 300 9.58 -9.45 -22.13
N PRO A 301 8.89 -8.90 -23.15
CA PRO A 301 8.11 -7.67 -23.00
C PRO A 301 6.92 -7.78 -22.03
N ASP A 302 6.42 -9.00 -21.82
CA ASP A 302 5.31 -9.31 -20.91
C ASP A 302 5.79 -9.91 -19.57
N GLY A 303 7.08 -9.80 -19.27
CA GLY A 303 7.70 -10.26 -18.03
C GLY A 303 8.22 -11.68 -18.08
N VAL A 304 9.16 -11.99 -17.18
CA VAL A 304 9.74 -13.32 -17.03
C VAL A 304 10.06 -13.61 -15.57
N ILE A 305 9.88 -14.87 -15.15
CA ILE A 305 10.29 -15.34 -13.82
C ILE A 305 11.81 -15.57 -13.83
N THR A 306 12.55 -14.85 -12.99
CA THR A 306 14.02 -14.94 -12.91
C THR A 306 14.52 -15.67 -11.67
N LEU A 307 13.64 -15.89 -10.68
CA LEU A 307 13.94 -16.61 -9.44
C LEU A 307 12.66 -17.25 -8.91
N LYS A 308 12.75 -18.48 -8.42
CA LYS A 308 11.62 -19.22 -7.83
C LYS A 308 11.91 -19.68 -6.40
N ASN A 309 10.84 -19.68 -5.62
CA ASN A 309 10.69 -20.44 -4.37
C ASN A 309 11.78 -20.21 -3.32
N ALA A 310 12.23 -18.96 -3.16
CA ALA A 310 13.06 -18.62 -2.01
C ALA A 310 12.19 -18.50 -0.76
N ALA A 311 12.66 -19.02 0.37
CA ALA A 311 11.94 -18.90 1.64
C ALA A 311 11.82 -17.43 2.05
N VAL A 312 10.64 -17.03 2.54
CA VAL A 312 10.43 -15.68 3.10
C VAL A 312 10.98 -15.59 4.51
N ALA A 313 10.73 -16.60 5.34
CA ALA A 313 11.19 -16.62 6.72
C ALA A 313 12.67 -17.05 6.84
N PRO A 314 13.45 -16.41 7.73
CA PRO A 314 14.84 -16.78 7.98
C PRO A 314 14.96 -18.11 8.74
N GLY A 315 16.17 -18.68 8.79
CA GLY A 315 16.49 -19.81 9.68
C GLY A 315 15.76 -21.12 9.39
N GLY A 316 15.16 -21.28 8.21
CA GLY A 316 14.44 -22.49 7.83
C GLY A 316 13.11 -22.69 8.57
N MET A 317 12.48 -21.61 9.06
CA MET A 317 11.13 -21.68 9.65
C MET A 317 10.11 -22.21 8.63
N LYS A 318 9.22 -23.09 9.10
CA LYS A 318 8.13 -23.72 8.33
C LYS A 318 6.85 -23.69 9.15
N GLU A 319 5.71 -23.88 8.50
CA GLU A 319 4.40 -24.05 9.18
C GLU A 319 4.00 -22.85 10.07
N TYR A 320 4.35 -21.64 9.64
CA TYR A 320 4.13 -20.39 10.38
C TYR A 320 3.04 -19.48 9.77
N ALA A 321 2.50 -19.80 8.60
CA ALA A 321 1.52 -18.98 7.89
C ALA A 321 0.13 -19.62 7.86
N SER A 322 -0.90 -18.87 8.25
CA SER A 322 -2.30 -19.26 8.09
C SER A 322 -2.75 -19.15 6.63
N GLU A 323 -4.03 -19.44 6.35
CA GLU A 323 -4.63 -19.20 5.04
C GLU A 323 -4.77 -17.71 4.70
N ALA A 324 -4.39 -16.81 5.61
CA ALA A 324 -4.39 -15.39 5.38
C ALA A 324 -2.96 -14.86 5.18
N LEU A 325 -2.77 -14.12 4.09
CA LEU A 325 -1.58 -13.34 3.85
C LEU A 325 -1.96 -12.11 3.03
N ASN A 326 -1.30 -10.99 3.31
CA ASN A 326 -1.35 -9.83 2.43
C ASN A 326 -0.08 -9.01 2.60
N ALA A 327 0.24 -8.18 1.63
CA ALA A 327 1.43 -7.35 1.66
C ALA A 327 1.11 -5.90 1.31
N ARG A 328 1.87 -4.99 1.91
CA ARG A 328 1.90 -3.56 1.53
C ARG A 328 3.31 -3.21 1.08
N PRO A 329 3.49 -2.20 0.23
CA PRO A 329 4.79 -1.58 0.05
C PRO A 329 5.34 -1.05 1.36
N ASN A 330 6.66 -1.09 1.49
CA ASN A 330 7.37 -0.44 2.58
C ASN A 330 7.34 1.09 2.39
N ALA A 331 7.69 1.83 3.44
CA ALA A 331 7.64 3.29 3.48
C ALA A 331 8.50 3.97 2.40
N VAL A 332 9.53 3.28 1.91
CA VAL A 332 10.51 3.81 0.96
C VAL A 332 10.12 3.53 -0.51
N GLY A 333 9.28 2.53 -0.74
CA GLY A 333 8.82 2.10 -2.07
C GLY A 333 9.84 1.27 -2.85
N ASN A 334 10.78 0.62 -2.16
CA ASN A 334 11.79 -0.31 -2.72
C ASN A 334 11.54 -1.77 -2.33
N GLY A 335 10.37 -2.07 -1.80
CA GLY A 335 10.00 -3.38 -1.29
C GLY A 335 8.65 -3.39 -0.62
N GLY A 336 8.39 -4.44 0.15
CA GLY A 336 7.11 -4.64 0.82
C GLY A 336 7.25 -5.38 2.15
N ILE A 337 6.22 -5.20 2.98
CA ILE A 337 6.01 -5.90 4.24
C ILE A 337 4.84 -6.84 4.07
N ILE A 338 5.10 -8.13 4.28
CA ILE A 338 4.18 -9.25 4.17
C ILE A 338 3.68 -9.59 5.57
N TYR A 339 2.38 -9.68 5.73
CA TYR A 339 1.75 -10.06 6.98
C TYR A 339 1.04 -11.39 6.83
N THR A 340 1.18 -12.24 7.84
CA THR A 340 0.44 -13.49 8.04
C THR A 340 0.37 -13.76 9.53
N TYR A 341 -0.44 -14.71 10.00
CA TYR A 341 -0.44 -15.11 11.40
C TYR A 341 -0.22 -16.61 11.54
N ARG A 342 0.26 -17.04 12.71
CA ARG A 342 0.56 -18.44 12.94
C ARG A 342 -0.71 -19.29 12.97
N PRO A 343 -0.78 -20.40 12.21
CA PRO A 343 -1.77 -21.44 12.45
C PRO A 343 -1.67 -21.91 13.90
N ASN A 344 -2.79 -22.16 14.56
CA ASN A 344 -2.84 -22.75 15.90
C ASN A 344 -2.27 -21.88 17.04
N ALA A 345 -1.77 -20.67 16.75
CA ALA A 345 -1.45 -19.64 17.73
C ALA A 345 -1.96 -18.26 17.23
N PRO A 346 -3.29 -18.06 17.17
CA PRO A 346 -3.93 -16.84 16.65
C PRO A 346 -3.63 -15.54 17.42
N ASN A 347 -2.68 -15.55 18.35
CA ASN A 347 -2.13 -14.36 19.00
C ASN A 347 -0.77 -13.93 18.44
N ALA A 348 -0.17 -14.68 17.51
CA ALA A 348 1.10 -14.37 16.86
C ALA A 348 0.88 -13.90 15.41
N LEU A 349 0.96 -12.59 15.20
CA LEU A 349 0.97 -11.96 13.89
C LEU A 349 2.43 -11.75 13.47
N TYR A 350 2.76 -12.18 12.26
CA TYR A 350 4.10 -12.02 11.69
C TYR A 350 4.10 -10.93 10.65
N ALA A 351 5.17 -10.14 10.65
CA ALA A 351 5.53 -9.23 9.58
C ALA A 351 6.91 -9.60 9.04
N PHE A 352 7.01 -9.83 7.73
CA PHE A 352 8.25 -10.11 7.02
C PHE A 352 8.47 -9.04 5.97
N GLY A 353 9.59 -8.35 6.02
CA GLY A 353 9.93 -7.37 4.97
C GLY A 353 10.90 -7.95 3.95
N ILE A 354 10.70 -7.61 2.69
CA ILE A 354 11.60 -7.89 1.57
C ILE A 354 11.78 -6.58 0.79
N TRP A 355 13.01 -6.07 0.70
CA TRP A 355 13.29 -4.84 -0.04
C TRP A 355 14.67 -4.85 -0.68
N THR A 356 14.88 -3.97 -1.65
CA THR A 356 16.08 -3.92 -2.47
C THR A 356 16.95 -2.72 -2.15
N LEU A 357 18.27 -2.87 -2.31
CA LEU A 357 19.18 -1.73 -2.29
C LEU A 357 19.28 -1.10 -3.69
N ASN A 358 19.56 0.21 -3.74
CA ASN A 358 19.83 0.94 -4.98
C ASN A 358 18.67 0.88 -6.02
N ASN A 359 17.41 1.04 -5.58
CA ASN A 359 16.21 1.03 -6.42
C ASN A 359 16.12 -0.21 -7.33
N GLY A 360 16.38 -1.38 -6.76
CA GLY A 360 16.32 -2.65 -7.47
C GLY A 360 17.44 -2.90 -8.46
N SER A 361 18.49 -2.06 -8.57
CA SER A 361 19.59 -2.28 -9.52
C SER A 361 20.46 -3.50 -9.18
N ASN A 362 20.53 -3.86 -7.88
CA ASN A 362 21.30 -5.01 -7.40
C ASN A 362 20.36 -6.16 -7.07
N ILE A 363 19.85 -6.88 -8.07
CA ILE A 363 19.03 -8.07 -7.83
C ILE A 363 19.57 -9.21 -8.70
N ILE A 364 20.24 -10.16 -8.03
CA ILE A 364 20.67 -11.52 -8.45
C ILE A 364 22.14 -11.71 -8.85
N SER A 365 22.86 -12.53 -8.06
CA SER A 365 23.34 -13.87 -8.45
C SER A 365 23.82 -14.69 -7.22
N GLY A 366 22.92 -15.43 -6.55
CA GLY A 366 23.23 -16.42 -5.47
C GLY A 366 23.84 -15.85 -4.17
N GLN A 367 23.66 -16.35 -2.94
CA GLN A 367 23.04 -17.54 -2.35
C GLN A 367 22.37 -17.18 -1.00
N HIS A 368 21.42 -18.00 -0.59
CA HIS A 368 20.89 -18.16 0.78
C HIS A 368 21.79 -19.16 1.55
N PRO A 369 22.10 -19.02 2.87
CA PRO A 369 21.36 -19.83 3.87
C PRO A 369 21.04 -19.22 5.24
N ASN A 370 21.68 -18.15 5.70
CA ASN A 370 21.27 -17.43 6.90
C ASN A 370 21.97 -16.09 6.87
N MET A 371 21.23 -15.01 6.75
CA MET A 371 21.78 -13.76 6.26
C MET A 371 22.57 -12.94 7.31
N SER A 372 23.72 -13.43 7.80
CA SER A 372 24.74 -12.58 8.45
C SER A 372 25.60 -11.81 7.42
N GLY A 373 25.81 -10.49 7.61
CA GLY A 373 26.72 -9.66 6.80
C GLY A 373 26.08 -8.48 6.05
N ASN A 374 26.74 -7.32 6.10
CA ASN A 374 26.27 -5.96 5.73
C ASN A 374 26.17 -5.62 4.22
N THR A 375 26.22 -6.59 3.30
CA THR A 375 26.17 -6.32 1.84
C THR A 375 25.28 -7.30 1.09
N LYS A 376 23.95 -7.14 1.21
CA LYS A 376 22.96 -8.03 0.54
C LYS A 376 22.11 -7.27 -0.45
N PRO A 377 21.94 -7.78 -1.69
CA PRO A 377 21.13 -7.13 -2.74
C PRO A 377 19.66 -6.93 -2.33
N ILE A 378 19.15 -7.85 -1.50
CA ILE A 378 17.84 -7.81 -0.86
C ILE A 378 18.04 -7.91 0.65
N GLN A 379 17.37 -7.04 1.39
CA GLN A 379 17.36 -7.07 2.85
C GLN A 379 16.03 -7.63 3.36
N PHE A 380 16.10 -8.23 4.54
CA PHE A 380 14.96 -8.87 5.20
C PHE A 380 14.86 -8.42 6.65
N ALA A 381 13.64 -8.15 7.09
CA ALA A 381 13.30 -7.98 8.50
C ALA A 381 12.16 -8.93 8.85
N TYR A 382 12.13 -9.32 10.12
CA TYR A 382 11.08 -10.15 10.68
C TYR A 382 10.71 -9.58 12.05
N LYS A 383 9.42 -9.60 12.37
CA LYS A 383 8.93 -9.31 13.71
C LYS A 383 7.69 -10.13 14.02
N GLU A 384 7.71 -10.74 15.20
CA GLU A 384 6.54 -11.38 15.80
C GLU A 384 5.83 -10.37 16.70
N PHE A 385 4.52 -10.32 16.58
CA PHE A 385 3.66 -9.47 17.37
C PHE A 385 2.69 -10.33 18.15
N THR A 386 2.81 -10.27 19.48
CA THR A 386 1.85 -10.87 20.40
C THR A 386 0.77 -9.84 20.73
N SER A 387 -0.50 -10.22 20.63
CA SER A 387 -1.62 -9.37 21.08
C SER A 387 -1.43 -8.90 22.53
N ALA A 388 -1.80 -7.65 22.84
CA ALA A 388 -1.52 -7.01 24.14
C ALA A 388 -2.12 -7.76 25.36
N ASN A 389 -3.15 -8.59 25.14
CA ASN A 389 -3.83 -9.34 26.21
C ASN A 389 -3.41 -10.81 26.30
N GLY A 390 -2.42 -11.25 25.52
CA GLY A 390 -1.84 -12.61 25.54
C GLY A 390 -2.79 -13.76 25.20
N ARG A 391 -4.11 -13.53 25.17
CA ARG A 391 -5.17 -14.49 24.89
C ARG A 391 -5.67 -14.28 23.48
N SER A 392 -5.61 -15.33 22.66
CA SER A 392 -6.40 -15.34 21.43
C SER A 392 -7.88 -15.22 21.79
N ALA A 393 -8.56 -14.25 21.18
CA ALA A 393 -10.00 -14.08 21.28
C ALA A 393 -10.80 -15.23 20.61
N MET A 394 -10.13 -16.21 19.98
CA MET A 394 -10.77 -17.20 19.11
C MET A 394 -11.45 -18.34 19.86
N CYS A 395 -10.71 -19.22 20.56
CA CYS A 395 -11.28 -20.50 21.01
C CYS A 395 -10.89 -20.92 22.43
N GLY A 396 -10.34 -20.02 23.25
CA GLY A 396 -9.90 -20.35 24.62
C GLY A 396 -8.51 -20.99 24.64
N SER A 397 -8.24 -21.97 25.50
CA SER A 397 -6.94 -22.67 25.59
C SER A 397 -6.94 -24.08 24.99
N ASP A 398 -8.01 -24.48 24.30
CA ASP A 398 -8.16 -25.83 23.75
C ASP A 398 -7.25 -26.04 22.52
N ALA A 399 -6.22 -26.87 22.70
CA ALA A 399 -5.22 -27.21 21.69
C ALA A 399 -5.79 -27.87 20.42
N ILE A 400 -6.96 -28.51 20.49
CA ILE A 400 -7.62 -29.16 19.34
C ILE A 400 -8.41 -28.12 18.54
N ALA A 401 -9.10 -27.19 19.21
CA ALA A 401 -9.81 -26.09 18.56
C ALA A 401 -8.87 -25.13 17.79
N PHE A 402 -7.61 -25.06 18.20
CA PHE A 402 -6.59 -24.31 17.49
C PHE A 402 -6.13 -24.95 16.19
N LYS A 403 -6.05 -26.29 16.13
CA LYS A 403 -5.66 -27.05 14.93
C LYS A 403 -6.63 -26.92 13.76
N THR A 404 -7.86 -26.49 14.03
CA THR A 404 -8.93 -26.36 13.05
C THR A 404 -9.19 -24.92 12.61
N THR A 405 -8.53 -23.93 13.21
CA THR A 405 -8.73 -22.49 12.91
C THR A 405 -7.55 -21.91 12.13
N SER A 406 -7.57 -22.08 10.81
CA SER A 406 -6.53 -21.56 9.90
C SER A 406 -7.05 -20.58 8.84
N PHE A 407 -8.38 -20.44 8.71
CA PHE A 407 -9.04 -19.53 7.76
C PHE A 407 -9.00 -18.08 8.24
N GLY A 408 -9.08 -17.14 7.31
CA GLY A 408 -9.15 -15.71 7.63
C GLY A 408 -8.62 -14.81 6.54
N SER A 409 -8.60 -13.51 6.81
CA SER A 409 -8.07 -12.53 5.88
C SER A 409 -7.29 -11.43 6.57
N ILE A 410 -6.37 -10.84 5.84
CA ILE A 410 -5.58 -9.68 6.21
C ILE A 410 -5.84 -8.62 5.14
N ASN A 411 -6.35 -7.45 5.54
CA ASN A 411 -6.61 -6.34 4.62
C ASN A 411 -6.19 -5.01 5.24
N PHE A 412 -5.83 -4.06 4.38
CA PHE A 412 -5.37 -2.74 4.79
C PHE A 412 -6.44 -1.69 4.53
N ASN A 413 -6.48 -0.64 5.34
CA ASN A 413 -7.28 0.54 4.99
C ASN A 413 -6.69 1.25 3.76
N ASP A 414 -7.40 2.21 3.16
CA ASP A 414 -7.01 2.77 1.85
C ASP A 414 -5.65 3.48 1.87
N SER A 415 -5.26 4.03 3.04
CA SER A 415 -3.98 4.66 3.27
C SER A 415 -2.84 3.70 3.65
N TYR A 416 -3.11 2.41 3.81
CA TYR A 416 -2.15 1.39 4.29
C TYR A 416 -1.54 1.72 5.66
N THR A 417 -2.28 2.46 6.49
CA THR A 417 -1.87 2.85 7.84
C THR A 417 -2.53 2.01 8.93
N LYS A 418 -3.58 1.25 8.57
CA LYS A 418 -4.24 0.30 9.46
C LYS A 418 -4.38 -1.04 8.77
N LEU A 419 -4.32 -2.08 9.58
CA LEU A 419 -4.52 -3.46 9.18
C LEU A 419 -5.71 -4.05 9.95
N VAL A 420 -6.59 -4.76 9.26
CA VAL A 420 -7.61 -5.62 9.86
C VAL A 420 -7.25 -7.07 9.59
N VAL A 421 -7.30 -7.87 10.65
CA VAL A 421 -7.10 -9.31 10.60
C VAL A 421 -8.40 -9.97 11.02
N MET A 422 -9.00 -10.72 10.11
CA MET A 422 -10.05 -11.67 10.40
C MET A 422 -9.42 -13.03 10.61
N MET A 423 -9.75 -13.67 11.72
CA MET A 423 -9.38 -15.04 12.01
C MET A 423 -10.68 -15.84 12.13
N GLY A 424 -10.85 -16.87 11.30
CA GLY A 424 -12.06 -17.70 11.26
C GLY A 424 -12.11 -18.73 12.39
N GLY A 425 -13.25 -18.84 13.06
CA GLY A 425 -13.48 -19.82 14.12
C GLY A 425 -13.71 -21.24 13.61
N SER A 426 -14.06 -22.16 14.50
CA SER A 426 -14.45 -23.53 14.15
C SER A 426 -15.54 -24.04 15.10
N ASP A 427 -16.14 -25.18 14.76
CA ASP A 427 -17.13 -25.89 15.57
C ASP A 427 -16.60 -26.28 16.97
N LYS A 428 -15.28 -26.41 17.10
CA LYS A 428 -14.56 -26.69 18.36
C LYS A 428 -14.45 -25.47 19.28
N CYS A 429 -14.73 -24.28 18.79
CA CYS A 429 -14.72 -23.06 19.60
C CYS A 429 -16.04 -22.96 20.38
N PRO A 430 -16.04 -22.31 21.57
CA PRO A 430 -17.27 -21.99 22.30
C PRO A 430 -18.29 -21.31 21.38
N GLN A 431 -19.58 -21.58 21.58
CA GLN A 431 -20.65 -21.16 20.67
C GLN A 431 -20.60 -19.66 20.35
N GLU A 432 -20.29 -18.85 21.35
CA GLU A 432 -20.17 -17.40 21.26
C GLU A 432 -18.93 -16.92 20.49
N ARG A 433 -18.03 -17.81 20.07
CA ARG A 433 -16.81 -17.50 19.30
C ARG A 433 -16.63 -18.34 18.04
N ARG A 434 -17.62 -19.15 17.68
CA ARG A 434 -17.55 -20.05 16.50
C ARG A 434 -17.33 -19.33 15.18
N ALA A 435 -17.74 -18.08 15.05
CA ALA A 435 -17.48 -17.32 13.84
C ALA A 435 -16.08 -16.69 13.80
N GLY A 436 -15.34 -16.65 14.92
CA GLY A 436 -13.95 -16.22 14.97
C GLY A 436 -13.72 -14.88 15.67
N SER A 437 -12.71 -14.13 15.25
CA SER A 437 -12.34 -12.85 15.87
C SER A 437 -11.77 -11.85 14.87
N ILE A 438 -11.93 -10.57 15.21
CA ILE A 438 -11.33 -9.45 14.47
C ILE A 438 -10.26 -8.82 15.34
N GLN A 439 -9.13 -8.47 14.71
CA GLN A 439 -8.10 -7.63 15.30
C GLN A 439 -7.77 -6.48 14.37
N VAL A 440 -7.61 -5.29 14.93
CA VAL A 440 -7.28 -4.07 14.17
C VAL A 440 -5.96 -3.53 14.70
N PHE A 441 -5.01 -3.29 13.80
CA PHE A 441 -3.68 -2.77 14.11
C PHE A 441 -3.45 -1.42 13.42
N ASP A 442 -2.76 -0.55 14.12
CA ASP A 442 -2.12 0.64 13.58
C ASP A 442 -0.71 0.26 13.10
N ILE A 443 -0.42 0.56 11.84
CA ILE A 443 0.86 0.29 11.17
C ILE A 443 1.45 1.57 10.55
N SER A 444 1.02 2.74 11.05
CA SER A 444 1.45 4.05 10.56
C SER A 444 2.85 4.46 11.01
N ALA A 445 3.31 3.91 12.13
CA ALA A 445 4.54 4.33 12.81
C ALA A 445 5.85 3.77 12.20
N GLY A 446 5.75 2.92 11.18
CA GLY A 446 6.89 2.41 10.42
C GLY A 446 6.67 0.98 9.92
N ASP A 447 7.55 0.53 9.02
CA ASP A 447 7.44 -0.78 8.36
C ASP A 447 7.46 -1.97 9.33
N ASN A 448 8.13 -1.78 10.48
CA ASN A 448 8.25 -2.80 11.54
C ASN A 448 7.45 -2.44 12.80
N ASP A 449 6.53 -1.47 12.73
CA ASP A 449 5.67 -1.12 13.86
C ASP A 449 4.23 -1.56 13.62
N MET A 450 3.69 -2.31 14.58
CA MET A 450 2.30 -2.72 14.59
C MET A 450 1.79 -2.63 16.01
N ARG A 451 0.79 -1.78 16.21
CA ARG A 451 0.15 -1.59 17.51
C ARG A 451 -1.29 -2.04 17.42
N GLN A 452 -1.67 -3.05 18.21
CA GLN A 452 -3.06 -3.48 18.31
C GLN A 452 -3.91 -2.33 18.88
N MET A 453 -4.90 -1.89 18.10
CA MET A 453 -5.85 -0.86 18.52
C MET A 453 -7.09 -1.49 19.16
N ASN A 454 -7.68 -2.46 18.46
CA ASN A 454 -8.96 -3.04 18.82
C ASN A 454 -8.99 -4.54 18.55
N TYR A 455 -9.84 -5.24 19.29
CA TYR A 455 -10.15 -6.64 19.05
C TYR A 455 -11.53 -6.99 19.61
N TRP A 456 -12.22 -7.95 18.99
CA TRP A 456 -13.47 -8.50 19.50
C TRP A 456 -13.74 -9.89 18.92
N SER A 457 -14.57 -10.67 19.62
CA SER A 457 -15.09 -11.93 19.09
C SER A 457 -16.25 -11.69 18.14
N VAL A 458 -16.31 -12.49 17.09
CA VAL A 458 -17.43 -12.55 16.17
C VAL A 458 -18.35 -13.67 16.65
N ASN A 459 -19.40 -13.30 17.39
CA ASN A 459 -20.37 -14.24 17.93
C ASN A 459 -21.39 -14.70 16.87
N ASN A 460 -21.98 -15.87 17.09
CA ASN A 460 -23.06 -16.39 16.25
C ASN A 460 -24.34 -15.52 16.28
N GLY A 461 -24.48 -14.57 17.22
CA GLY A 461 -25.56 -13.56 17.21
C GLY A 461 -26.99 -14.14 17.18
N THR A 462 -27.96 -13.28 16.84
CA THR A 462 -29.37 -13.68 16.58
C THR A 462 -29.59 -14.17 15.15
N GLU A 463 -28.81 -13.67 14.19
CA GLU A 463 -28.73 -14.19 12.82
C GLU A 463 -27.67 -15.29 12.79
N ASN A 464 -28.04 -16.52 12.40
CA ASN A 464 -27.13 -17.66 12.33
C ASN A 464 -25.93 -17.34 11.42
N ARG A 465 -24.82 -16.98 12.04
CA ARG A 465 -23.56 -16.63 11.43
C ARG A 465 -22.66 -17.86 11.36
N GLY A 466 -22.21 -18.16 10.15
CA GLY A 466 -21.28 -19.25 9.89
C GLY A 466 -19.85 -18.96 10.36
N VAL A 467 -18.89 -19.69 9.79
CA VAL A 467 -17.47 -19.48 10.04
C VAL A 467 -17.04 -18.17 9.39
N GLY A 468 -16.53 -17.23 10.17
CA GLY A 468 -16.08 -15.96 9.62
C GLY A 468 -14.85 -16.14 8.72
N TYR A 469 -14.81 -15.39 7.62
CA TYR A 469 -13.93 -15.68 6.50
C TYR A 469 -13.06 -14.49 6.10
N ALA A 470 -13.67 -13.32 5.93
CA ALA A 470 -12.91 -12.11 5.60
C ALA A 470 -13.42 -10.88 6.34
N ALA A 471 -12.55 -9.89 6.45
CA ALA A 471 -12.90 -8.54 6.86
C ALA A 471 -12.15 -7.51 6.04
N ASP A 472 -12.82 -6.39 5.75
CA ASP A 472 -12.19 -5.21 5.15
C ASP A 472 -12.82 -3.94 5.72
N PHE A 473 -12.05 -2.85 5.70
CA PHE A 473 -12.53 -1.53 6.08
C PHE A 473 -13.56 -1.02 5.08
N SER A 474 -14.39 -0.06 5.49
CA SER A 474 -15.08 0.83 4.56
C SER A 474 -14.12 1.89 3.99
N PRO A 475 -14.47 2.59 2.89
CA PRO A 475 -13.57 3.58 2.27
C PRO A 475 -13.09 4.65 3.25
N SER A 476 -13.98 5.18 4.11
CA SER A 476 -13.61 6.13 5.16
C SER A 476 -12.78 5.53 6.32
N SER A 477 -12.58 4.21 6.35
CA SER A 477 -11.99 3.46 7.47
C SER A 477 -12.76 3.55 8.79
N ARG A 478 -13.99 4.09 8.79
CA ARG A 478 -14.85 4.18 9.97
C ARG A 478 -15.52 2.87 10.31
N TYR A 479 -15.88 2.07 9.31
CA TYR A 479 -16.55 0.81 9.50
C TYR A 479 -15.64 -0.36 9.10
N ILE A 480 -15.90 -1.53 9.69
CA ILE A 480 -15.38 -2.81 9.21
C ILE A 480 -16.56 -3.67 8.77
N TYR A 481 -16.47 -4.21 7.56
CA TYR A 481 -17.36 -5.25 7.06
C TYR A 481 -16.71 -6.60 7.28
N THR A 482 -17.51 -7.58 7.72
CA THR A 482 -17.06 -8.96 7.91
C THR A 482 -17.99 -9.91 7.17
N SER A 483 -17.43 -10.88 6.49
CA SER A 483 -18.17 -11.96 5.84
C SER A 483 -17.96 -13.30 6.55
N SER A 484 -18.97 -14.17 6.48
CA SER A 484 -18.86 -15.58 6.87
C SER A 484 -19.17 -16.51 5.71
N ILE A 485 -18.76 -17.77 5.86
CA ILE A 485 -19.11 -18.91 5.03
C ILE A 485 -19.86 -19.95 5.86
N TYR A 486 -20.72 -20.74 5.22
CA TYR A 486 -21.48 -21.84 5.85
C TYR A 486 -22.29 -21.43 7.11
N PRO A 487 -23.31 -20.54 6.99
CA PRO A 487 -23.79 -19.90 5.75
C PRO A 487 -23.11 -18.55 5.44
N GLY A 488 -23.29 -18.13 4.19
CA GLY A 488 -22.88 -16.83 3.66
C GLY A 488 -23.62 -15.66 4.29
N ARG A 489 -22.91 -14.79 5.02
CA ARG A 489 -23.47 -13.60 5.68
C ARG A 489 -22.53 -12.41 5.62
N LEU A 490 -23.10 -11.22 5.55
CA LEU A 490 -22.40 -9.95 5.66
C LEU A 490 -22.86 -9.17 6.89
N PHE A 491 -21.89 -8.65 7.64
CA PHE A 491 -22.12 -7.80 8.80
C PHE A 491 -21.20 -6.60 8.79
N ARG A 492 -21.53 -5.59 9.62
CA ARG A 492 -20.78 -4.35 9.76
C ARG A 492 -20.62 -3.95 11.23
N TYR A 493 -19.49 -3.30 11.54
CA TYR A 493 -19.16 -2.72 12.84
C TYR A 493 -18.71 -1.26 12.68
N ASP A 494 -19.07 -0.39 13.62
CA ASP A 494 -18.62 1.01 13.72
C ASP A 494 -17.40 1.12 14.65
N LEU A 495 -16.28 1.61 14.14
CA LEU A 495 -15.02 1.77 14.88
C LEU A 495 -14.89 3.08 15.64
N SER A 496 -15.83 4.02 15.47
CA SER A 496 -15.69 5.41 15.97
C SER A 496 -15.44 5.52 17.46
N SER A 497 -15.94 4.57 18.27
CA SER A 497 -15.76 4.60 19.72
C SER A 497 -14.34 4.26 20.18
N GLY A 498 -13.56 3.54 19.37
CA GLY A 498 -12.26 2.99 19.77
C GLY A 498 -12.31 1.99 20.94
N ASN A 499 -13.49 1.67 21.47
CA ASN A 499 -13.67 0.74 22.59
C ASN A 499 -14.20 -0.61 22.09
N ASN A 500 -13.53 -1.70 22.46
CA ASN A 500 -13.85 -3.05 21.95
C ASN A 500 -15.29 -3.49 22.22
N ALA A 501 -15.84 -3.22 23.40
CA ALA A 501 -17.20 -3.62 23.76
C ALA A 501 -18.24 -2.79 22.99
N THR A 502 -18.03 -1.48 22.89
CA THR A 502 -18.90 -0.60 22.10
C THR A 502 -18.87 -0.94 20.62
N ILE A 503 -17.69 -1.23 20.05
CA ILE A 503 -17.54 -1.70 18.68
C ILE A 503 -18.31 -3.00 18.48
N LYS A 504 -18.13 -4.00 19.37
CA LYS A 504 -18.87 -5.27 19.27
C LYS A 504 -20.38 -5.05 19.32
N ASN A 505 -20.86 -4.18 20.22
CA ASN A 505 -22.29 -3.88 20.38
C ASN A 505 -22.86 -3.06 19.20
N SER A 506 -22.01 -2.46 18.35
CA SER A 506 -22.43 -1.75 17.14
C SER A 506 -22.79 -2.66 15.97
N GLU A 507 -22.66 -3.98 16.12
CA GLU A 507 -22.89 -4.96 15.06
C GLU A 507 -24.24 -4.75 14.36
N ARG A 508 -24.19 -4.77 13.03
CA ARG A 508 -25.37 -4.75 12.16
C ARG A 508 -25.29 -5.86 11.14
N PHE A 509 -26.36 -6.63 11.02
CA PHE A 509 -26.53 -7.58 9.93
C PHE A 509 -26.90 -6.81 8.66
N ILE A 510 -26.23 -7.12 7.55
CA ILE A 510 -26.43 -6.42 6.27
C ILE A 510 -27.17 -7.29 5.26
N GLY A 511 -26.74 -8.54 5.08
CA GLY A 511 -27.34 -9.38 4.04
C GLY A 511 -26.83 -10.81 4.01
N LYS A 512 -27.59 -11.65 3.32
CA LYS A 512 -27.28 -13.07 3.06
C LYS A 512 -26.68 -13.20 1.66
N THR A 513 -25.79 -14.17 1.50
CA THR A 513 -25.09 -14.41 0.21
C THR A 513 -25.13 -15.86 -0.26
N ASN A 514 -25.77 -16.76 0.50
CA ASN A 514 -25.90 -18.18 0.18
C ASN A 514 -27.10 -18.49 -0.70
N CYS A 515 -26.91 -19.48 -1.55
CA CYS A 515 -27.86 -19.84 -2.60
C CYS A 515 -29.11 -20.55 -2.06
N ALA A 516 -29.06 -21.24 -0.90
CA ALA A 516 -30.25 -21.86 -0.26
C ALA A 516 -31.37 -20.85 -0.02
N GLU A 517 -31.00 -19.72 0.55
CA GLU A 517 -31.96 -18.71 1.00
C GLU A 517 -32.22 -17.68 -0.10
N HIS A 518 -31.31 -17.57 -1.07
CA HIS A 518 -31.43 -16.68 -2.22
C HIS A 518 -30.94 -17.37 -3.51
N PRO A 519 -31.78 -18.18 -4.18
CA PRO A 519 -31.36 -18.92 -5.38
C PRO A 519 -31.11 -18.03 -6.61
N GLY A 520 -31.48 -16.75 -6.54
CA GLY A 520 -31.20 -15.74 -7.56
C GLY A 520 -32.17 -15.70 -8.74
N ALA A 521 -33.38 -16.27 -8.61
CA ALA A 521 -34.41 -16.10 -9.63
C ALA A 521 -34.70 -14.61 -9.89
N GLY A 522 -34.50 -14.14 -11.12
CA GLY A 522 -34.69 -12.74 -11.52
C GLY A 522 -33.44 -11.84 -11.40
N ILE A 523 -32.28 -12.39 -11.06
CA ILE A 523 -31.00 -11.66 -11.06
C ILE A 523 -30.33 -11.80 -12.44
N ALA A 524 -29.75 -10.71 -12.94
CA ALA A 524 -28.94 -10.74 -14.16
C ALA A 524 -27.77 -11.74 -14.00
N GLY A 525 -27.59 -12.63 -14.97
CA GLY A 525 -26.60 -13.72 -14.90
C GLY A 525 -27.19 -15.11 -14.62
N GLY A 526 -28.47 -15.20 -14.22
CA GLY A 526 -29.21 -16.46 -14.10
C GLY A 526 -29.45 -16.87 -12.65
N SER A 527 -29.24 -18.14 -12.34
CA SER A 527 -29.40 -18.69 -10.98
C SER A 527 -28.08 -19.24 -10.47
N CYS A 528 -27.96 -19.37 -9.15
CA CYS A 528 -26.83 -20.07 -8.54
C CYS A 528 -26.70 -21.49 -9.09
N ARG A 529 -25.45 -21.98 -9.20
CA ARG A 529 -25.17 -23.36 -9.60
C ARG A 529 -24.92 -24.23 -8.36
N VAL A 530 -25.91 -25.06 -8.00
CA VAL A 530 -25.82 -26.04 -6.92
C VAL A 530 -25.38 -27.39 -7.50
N THR A 531 -24.43 -28.09 -6.89
CA THR A 531 -23.95 -29.42 -7.33
C THR A 531 -23.91 -30.40 -6.17
N SER A 532 -23.67 -31.70 -6.40
CA SER A 532 -23.55 -32.70 -5.33
C SER A 532 -22.35 -32.48 -4.39
N TYR A 533 -21.34 -31.70 -4.80
CA TYR A 533 -20.24 -31.24 -3.94
C TYR A 533 -20.53 -29.90 -3.22
N HIS A 534 -21.63 -29.24 -3.56
CA HIS A 534 -21.98 -27.87 -3.17
C HIS A 534 -23.42 -27.83 -2.65
N ILE A 535 -23.61 -28.05 -1.35
CA ILE A 535 -24.95 -28.04 -0.74
C ILE A 535 -25.50 -26.61 -0.62
N SER A 536 -26.81 -26.47 -0.50
CA SER A 536 -27.51 -25.18 -0.59
C SER A 536 -27.06 -24.14 0.45
N GLU A 537 -26.48 -24.55 1.59
CA GLU A 537 -25.91 -23.65 2.61
C GLU A 537 -24.61 -22.95 2.18
N GLU A 538 -24.00 -23.35 1.06
CA GLU A 538 -22.80 -22.71 0.52
C GLU A 538 -23.11 -21.28 0.03
N GLY A 539 -22.32 -20.33 0.53
CA GLY A 539 -22.39 -18.92 0.23
C GLY A 539 -21.31 -18.13 0.93
N GLY A 540 -21.22 -16.84 0.60
CA GLY A 540 -20.19 -15.96 1.14
C GLY A 540 -18.84 -16.16 0.47
N GLY A 541 -17.80 -15.74 1.17
CA GLY A 541 -16.45 -15.58 0.66
C GLY A 541 -15.88 -14.23 1.09
N GLN A 542 -14.90 -13.70 0.36
CA GLN A 542 -14.26 -12.46 0.71
C GLN A 542 -15.21 -11.26 0.57
N VAL A 543 -15.10 -10.32 1.50
CA VAL A 543 -15.57 -8.95 1.34
C VAL A 543 -14.36 -8.06 1.08
N LEU A 544 -14.44 -7.20 0.06
CA LEU A 544 -13.34 -6.34 -0.36
C LEU A 544 -13.86 -5.00 -0.91
N ARG A 545 -13.15 -3.91 -0.62
CA ARG A 545 -13.38 -2.61 -1.26
C ARG A 545 -12.98 -2.59 -2.71
N GLY A 546 -13.88 -2.04 -3.53
CA GLY A 546 -13.58 -1.58 -4.88
C GLY A 546 -12.80 -0.27 -4.90
N PRO A 547 -12.03 -0.01 -5.97
CA PRO A 547 -11.43 1.32 -6.20
C PRO A 547 -12.47 2.43 -6.42
N ASP A 548 -13.71 2.08 -6.72
CA ASP A 548 -14.85 2.99 -6.93
C ASP A 548 -15.54 3.43 -5.63
N GLY A 549 -15.01 3.01 -4.47
CA GLY A 549 -15.55 3.35 -3.15
C GLY A 549 -16.72 2.48 -2.69
N LYS A 550 -17.03 1.39 -3.41
CA LYS A 550 -18.04 0.40 -2.99
C LYS A 550 -17.41 -0.78 -2.27
N MET A 551 -18.24 -1.63 -1.65
CA MET A 551 -17.81 -2.94 -1.17
C MET A 551 -18.40 -4.03 -2.06
N TYR A 552 -17.62 -5.07 -2.29
CA TYR A 552 -18.02 -6.25 -3.04
C TYR A 552 -17.90 -7.48 -2.15
N VAL A 553 -18.84 -8.40 -2.30
CA VAL A 553 -18.86 -9.66 -1.57
C VAL A 553 -18.91 -10.80 -2.56
N ALA A 554 -17.97 -11.74 -2.42
CA ALA A 554 -18.01 -12.97 -3.19
C ALA A 554 -19.25 -13.79 -2.82
N ASP A 555 -19.91 -14.33 -3.84
CA ASP A 555 -21.11 -15.14 -3.74
C ASP A 555 -20.79 -16.51 -4.33
N ARG A 556 -20.28 -17.43 -3.51
CA ARG A 556 -19.83 -18.73 -4.00
C ARG A 556 -20.90 -19.41 -4.85
N SER A 557 -20.46 -19.91 -6.01
CA SER A 557 -21.28 -20.64 -7.00
C SER A 557 -22.34 -19.79 -7.69
N ALA A 558 -22.27 -18.47 -7.57
CA ALA A 558 -23.15 -17.54 -8.25
C ALA A 558 -22.49 -16.92 -9.49
N PRO A 559 -23.25 -16.67 -10.58
CA PRO A 559 -22.80 -15.89 -11.73
C PRO A 559 -22.84 -14.38 -11.49
N TRP A 560 -22.61 -13.93 -10.26
CA TRP A 560 -22.57 -12.53 -9.83
C TRP A 560 -21.69 -12.35 -8.59
N ILE A 561 -21.50 -11.11 -8.18
CA ILE A 561 -21.07 -10.73 -6.83
C ILE A 561 -22.04 -9.69 -6.25
N SER A 562 -22.16 -9.66 -4.93
CA SER A 562 -23.04 -8.74 -4.21
C SER A 562 -22.32 -7.42 -3.92
N VAL A 563 -23.10 -6.35 -3.79
CA VAL A 563 -22.57 -4.98 -3.72
C VAL A 563 -23.16 -4.22 -2.53
N VAL A 564 -22.33 -3.43 -1.85
CA VAL A 564 -22.76 -2.36 -0.95
C VAL A 564 -22.43 -1.04 -1.63
N ASP A 565 -23.44 -0.28 -2.06
CA ASP A 565 -23.24 0.93 -2.85
C ASP A 565 -22.77 2.14 -2.02
N HIS A 566 -23.16 2.23 -0.75
CA HIS A 566 -22.86 3.36 0.14
C HIS A 566 -22.26 2.87 1.47
N PRO A 567 -21.06 2.26 1.45
CA PRO A 567 -20.54 1.54 2.61
C PRO A 567 -20.26 2.40 3.84
N ASP A 568 -20.10 3.71 3.65
CA ASP A 568 -19.89 4.71 4.71
C ASP A 568 -21.19 5.39 5.19
N ALA A 569 -22.35 4.99 4.68
CA ALA A 569 -23.64 5.52 5.15
C ALA A 569 -23.85 5.21 6.65
N SER A 570 -24.52 6.12 7.35
CA SER A 570 -24.79 5.99 8.78
C SER A 570 -25.62 4.75 9.10
N SER A 571 -25.34 4.13 10.26
CA SER A 571 -26.14 3.01 10.76
C SER A 571 -27.58 3.47 11.03
N GLY A 572 -28.54 2.68 10.58
CA GLY A 572 -29.93 2.85 10.97
C GLY A 572 -30.19 2.34 12.40
N ALA A 573 -31.38 2.63 12.91
CA ALA A 573 -31.82 2.13 14.23
C ALA A 573 -31.80 0.59 14.31
N THR A 574 -32.06 -0.08 13.18
CA THR A 574 -32.08 -1.54 13.05
C THR A 574 -31.10 -2.03 11.98
N SER A 575 -30.86 -3.35 11.95
CA SER A 575 -30.10 -4.01 10.87
C SER A 575 -30.74 -3.79 9.50
N ALA A 576 -32.07 -3.95 9.39
CA ALA A 576 -32.80 -3.75 8.13
C ALA A 576 -32.66 -2.31 7.61
N GLN A 577 -32.82 -1.31 8.49
CA GLN A 577 -32.62 0.09 8.10
C GLN A 577 -31.16 0.35 7.70
N THR A 578 -30.20 -0.27 8.39
CA THR A 578 -28.78 -0.15 8.02
C THR A 578 -28.52 -0.73 6.64
N ALA A 579 -29.06 -1.91 6.31
CA ALA A 579 -28.93 -2.53 5.00
C ALA A 579 -29.48 -1.65 3.86
N VAL A 580 -30.61 -0.98 4.09
CA VAL A 580 -31.18 0.01 3.16
C VAL A 580 -30.27 1.22 3.02
N ASN A 581 -29.82 1.81 4.12
CA ASN A 581 -28.96 3.00 4.10
C ASN A 581 -27.65 2.77 3.33
N VAL A 582 -27.04 1.59 3.49
CA VAL A 582 -25.80 1.25 2.79
C VAL A 582 -26.03 0.82 1.34
N GLY A 583 -27.27 0.70 0.89
CA GLY A 583 -27.60 0.23 -0.44
C GLY A 583 -27.12 -1.20 -0.69
N TRP A 584 -27.44 -2.14 0.21
CA TRP A 584 -27.14 -3.56 -0.01
C TRP A 584 -27.90 -4.10 -1.23
N ARG A 585 -27.16 -4.65 -2.19
CA ARG A 585 -27.70 -5.30 -3.39
C ARG A 585 -27.11 -6.71 -3.53
N TYR A 586 -27.91 -7.70 -3.16
CA TYR A 586 -27.61 -9.10 -3.44
C TYR A 586 -27.56 -9.34 -4.96
N GLY A 587 -26.48 -9.93 -5.46
CA GLY A 587 -26.23 -10.09 -6.89
C GLY A 587 -26.18 -8.79 -7.68
N GLY A 588 -25.71 -7.73 -7.04
CA GLY A 588 -25.68 -6.38 -7.61
C GLY A 588 -24.76 -6.19 -8.82
N LEU A 589 -23.82 -7.11 -9.08
CA LEU A 589 -22.94 -7.08 -10.25
C LEU A 589 -22.90 -8.46 -10.94
N PRO A 590 -23.53 -8.63 -12.13
CA PRO A 590 -23.48 -9.88 -12.88
C PRO A 590 -22.06 -10.17 -13.40
N LEU A 591 -21.72 -11.43 -13.58
CA LEU A 591 -20.45 -11.87 -14.15
C LEU A 591 -20.61 -12.29 -15.62
N PRO A 592 -19.55 -12.15 -16.44
CA PRO A 592 -19.63 -12.38 -17.87
C PRO A 592 -19.64 -13.88 -18.24
N GLY A 593 -20.33 -14.24 -19.34
CA GLY A 593 -20.07 -15.48 -20.08
C GLY A 593 -20.19 -16.80 -19.30
N GLY A 594 -21.06 -16.86 -18.28
CA GLY A 594 -21.23 -18.05 -17.43
C GLY A 594 -20.12 -18.26 -16.40
N ALA A 595 -19.28 -17.24 -16.16
CA ALA A 595 -18.32 -17.20 -15.06
C ALA A 595 -19.03 -17.34 -13.71
N LEU A 596 -18.30 -17.86 -12.72
CA LEU A 596 -18.80 -18.05 -11.37
C LEU A 596 -17.87 -17.38 -10.37
N SER A 597 -18.48 -16.71 -9.40
CA SER A 597 -17.80 -16.32 -8.18
C SER A 597 -17.58 -17.54 -7.28
N TYR A 598 -16.45 -17.57 -6.57
CA TYR A 598 -16.16 -18.56 -5.55
C TYR A 598 -15.98 -17.86 -4.21
N TYR A 599 -15.02 -18.27 -3.37
CA TYR A 599 -14.79 -17.60 -2.09
C TYR A 599 -13.79 -16.45 -2.19
N GLY A 600 -12.88 -16.46 -3.18
CA GLY A 600 -11.85 -15.44 -3.33
C GLY A 600 -12.31 -14.21 -4.13
N LEU A 601 -11.98 -13.02 -3.64
CA LEU A 601 -11.78 -11.83 -4.46
C LEU A 601 -10.27 -11.60 -4.62
N PRO A 602 -9.83 -10.78 -5.58
CA PRO A 602 -8.41 -10.64 -5.83
C PRO A 602 -7.72 -9.81 -4.74
N GLN A 603 -6.59 -10.28 -4.20
CA GLN A 603 -5.67 -9.39 -3.51
C GLN A 603 -5.11 -8.39 -4.53
N MET A 604 -5.07 -7.12 -4.12
CA MET A 604 -4.62 -6.04 -4.98
C MET A 604 -3.20 -5.63 -4.63
N VAL A 605 -2.39 -5.45 -5.66
CA VAL A 605 -1.10 -4.79 -5.47
C VAL A 605 -1.32 -3.31 -5.21
N SER A 606 -0.64 -2.84 -4.19
CA SER A 606 -0.68 -1.46 -3.76
C SER A 606 0.61 -0.82 -4.24
N LEU A 607 0.52 0.32 -4.93
CA LEU A 607 1.68 1.00 -5.48
C LEU A 607 1.92 2.27 -4.68
N TYR A 608 3.15 2.46 -4.21
CA TYR A 608 3.49 3.59 -3.33
C TYR A 608 4.40 4.60 -4.00
N ASN A 609 4.14 5.89 -3.77
CA ASN A 609 5.08 6.96 -4.12
C ASN A 609 5.32 7.86 -2.91
N PRO A 610 6.51 7.84 -2.29
CA PRO A 610 6.78 8.74 -1.17
C PRO A 610 6.73 10.21 -1.64
N ARG A 611 5.82 11.00 -1.08
CA ARG A 611 5.70 12.44 -1.32
C ARG A 611 6.43 13.21 -0.23
N PHE A 612 7.11 14.27 -0.65
CA PHE A 612 7.89 15.15 0.21
C PHE A 612 7.10 16.45 0.34
N ILE A 613 6.63 16.76 1.54
CA ILE A 613 5.87 17.97 1.81
C ILE A 613 6.86 19.01 2.33
N GLN A 614 7.03 20.11 1.58
CA GLN A 614 7.72 21.29 2.06
C GLN A 614 6.80 22.09 2.96
N TYR A 615 7.31 22.58 4.09
CA TYR A 615 6.57 23.41 5.04
C TYR A 615 7.44 24.50 5.66
#